data_AF-A0A9W6KKP2-F1
#
_entry.id   AF-A0A9W6KKP2-F1
#
_cell.length_a   1.000
_cell.length_b   1.000
_cell.length_c   1.000
_cell.angle_alpha   90.00
_cell.angle_beta   90.00
_cell.angle_gamma   90.00
#
_symmetry.space_group_name_H-M   'P 1'
#
loop_
_entity.id
_entity.type
_entity.pdbx_description
1 polymer ?
#
loop_
_entity_poly.entity_id
_entity_poly.type
_entity_poly.pdbx_seq_one_letter_code
_entity_poly.pdbx_strand_id
1 'polypeptide(L)' 'MAAGWAHLRRSPVPKLLVHAAPGVVVTSAKVEQCRAELPALTTVRIDAPGHFLPAEAPEAVAAALSGWLRTFDE' A
#
# COMPACT_ATOMS: atom_id res chain seq x y z
N MET A 1 0.87 5.85 -18.40
CA MET A 1 1.44 5.92 -17.03
C MET A 1 1.09 7.23 -16.31
N ALA A 2 1.27 8.42 -16.91
CA ALA A 2 1.06 9.71 -16.23
C ALA A 2 -0.39 9.98 -15.75
N ALA A 3 -1.41 9.57 -16.52
CA ALA A 3 -2.81 9.85 -16.17
C ALA A 3 -3.27 9.17 -14.87
N GLY A 4 -2.85 7.92 -14.63
CA GLY A 4 -3.21 7.18 -13.41
C GLY A 4 -2.61 7.81 -12.15
N TRP A 5 -1.34 8.20 -12.20
CA TRP A 5 -0.69 8.89 -11.08
C TRP A 5 -1.35 10.24 -10.77
N ALA A 6 -1.61 11.05 -11.80
CA ALA A 6 -2.28 12.34 -11.65
C ALA A 6 -3.69 12.19 -11.06
N HIS A 7 -4.41 11.12 -11.41
CA HIS A 7 -5.71 10.80 -10.81
C HIS A 7 -5.57 10.45 -9.32
N LEU A 8 -4.66 9.54 -8.97
CA LEU A 8 -4.46 9.10 -7.58
C LEU A 8 -4.09 10.24 -6.63
N ARG A 9 -3.30 11.23 -7.09
CA ARG A 9 -2.89 12.41 -6.31
C ARG A 9 -4.02 13.36 -5.92
N ARG A 10 -5.16 13.31 -6.63
CA ARG A 10 -6.32 14.17 -6.36
C ARG A 10 -7.53 13.41 -5.85
N SER A 11 -7.51 12.08 -5.97
CA SER A 11 -8.65 11.24 -5.59
C SER A 11 -8.77 11.16 -4.05
N PRO A 12 -9.94 11.50 -3.47
CA PRO A 12 -10.18 11.39 -2.03
C PRO A 12 -10.45 9.95 -1.59
N VAL A 13 -10.56 8.99 -2.54
CA VAL A 13 -10.81 7.58 -2.22
C VAL A 13 -9.73 7.08 -1.27
N PRO A 14 -10.07 6.45 -0.14
CA PRO A 14 -9.09 5.86 0.77
C PRO A 14 -8.23 4.80 0.09
N LYS A 15 -6.94 4.76 0.40
CA LYS A 15 -5.95 3.88 -0.25
C LYS A 15 -5.20 3.09 0.82
N LEU A 16 -4.96 1.81 0.56
CA LEU A 16 -4.06 0.97 1.33
C LEU A 16 -2.88 0.55 0.45
N LEU A 17 -1.66 0.87 0.89
CA LEU A 17 -0.42 0.35 0.30
C LEU A 17 0.20 -0.67 1.25
N VAL A 18 0.09 -1.94 0.88
CA VAL A 18 0.80 -3.04 1.54
C VAL A 18 2.15 -3.25 0.83
N HIS A 19 3.25 -3.21 1.57
CA HIS A 19 4.60 -3.26 0.99
C HIS A 19 5.57 -4.05 1.88
N ALA A 20 6.72 -4.44 1.32
CA ALA A 20 7.84 -5.03 2.06
C ALA A 20 9.11 -4.19 1.91
N ALA A 21 10.19 -4.59 2.59
CA ALA A 21 11.52 -4.02 2.39
C ALA A 21 12.51 -5.16 2.08
N PRO A 22 13.32 -5.09 1.01
CA PRO A 22 13.50 -3.92 0.13
C PRO A 22 12.38 -3.71 -0.91
N GLY A 23 11.55 -4.74 -1.16
CA GLY A 23 10.56 -4.75 -2.24
C GLY A 23 11.22 -4.80 -3.64
N VAL A 24 10.41 -5.04 -4.68
CA VAL A 24 10.91 -5.12 -6.07
C VAL A 24 10.38 -3.97 -6.92
N VAL A 25 9.07 -3.95 -7.17
CA VAL A 25 8.44 -2.84 -7.92
C VAL A 25 8.17 -1.64 -7.00
N VAL A 26 7.71 -1.92 -5.78
CA VAL A 26 7.47 -0.92 -4.73
C VAL A 26 8.67 -0.93 -3.80
N THR A 27 9.65 -0.07 -4.09
CA THR A 27 10.82 0.15 -3.25
C THR A 27 10.51 1.09 -2.08
N SER A 28 11.40 1.17 -1.09
CA SER A 28 11.28 2.17 0.00
C SER A 28 11.13 3.61 -0.53
N ALA A 29 11.87 3.98 -1.57
CA ALA A 29 11.74 5.30 -2.19
C ALA A 29 10.36 5.52 -2.82
N LYS A 30 9.78 4.48 -3.43
CA LYS A 30 8.41 4.54 -3.96
C LYS A 30 7.38 4.67 -2.85
N VAL A 31 7.57 3.98 -1.72
CA VAL A 31 6.70 4.11 -0.54
C VAL A 31 6.71 5.54 -0.02
N GLU A 32 7.88 6.14 0.15
CA GLU A 32 8.00 7.55 0.59
C GLU A 32 7.36 8.51 -0.40
N GLN A 33 7.55 8.30 -1.71
CA GLN A 33 6.88 9.10 -2.73
C GLN A 33 5.34 8.99 -2.61
N CYS A 34 4.82 7.78 -2.41
CA CYS A 34 3.38 7.58 -2.23
C CYS A 34 2.86 8.27 -0.96
N ARG A 35 3.59 8.18 0.16
CA ARG A 35 3.25 8.87 1.42
C ARG A 35 3.21 10.39 1.25
N ALA A 36 4.14 10.95 0.49
CA ALA A 36 4.23 12.39 0.27
C ALA A 36 3.18 12.92 -0.73
N GLU A 37 2.82 12.14 -1.75
CA GLU A 37 2.02 12.64 -2.88
C GLU A 37 0.55 12.17 -2.88
N LEU A 38 0.21 11.04 -2.24
CA LEU A 38 -1.13 10.45 -2.34
C LEU A 38 -1.96 10.77 -1.09
N PRO A 39 -3.13 11.45 -1.23
CA PRO A 39 -4.01 11.72 -0.10
C PRO A 39 -4.70 10.44 0.38
N ALA A 40 -5.17 10.43 1.63
CA ALA A 40 -5.91 9.32 2.24
C ALA A 40 -5.21 7.95 2.12
N LEU A 41 -3.88 7.94 2.19
CA LEU A 41 -3.06 6.73 2.09
C LEU A 41 -2.72 6.18 3.47
N THR A 42 -3.08 4.92 3.70
CA THR A 42 -2.54 4.09 4.79
C THR A 42 -1.44 3.20 4.21
N THR A 43 -0.31 3.07 4.91
CA THR A 43 0.77 2.16 4.51
C THR A 43 0.99 1.09 5.57
N VAL A 44 1.11 -0.17 5.15
CA VAL A 44 1.44 -1.30 6.04
C VAL A 44 2.67 -2.01 5.49
N ARG A 45 3.71 -2.13 6.34
CA ARG A 45 4.92 -2.89 6.02
C ARG A 45 4.76 -4.34 6.50
N ILE A 46 5.04 -5.29 5.61
CA ILE A 46 5.11 -6.73 5.90
C ILE A 46 6.56 -7.18 5.83
N ASP A 47 6.97 -8.02 6.78
CA ASP A 47 8.28 -8.66 6.76
C ASP A 47 8.25 -9.90 5.85
N ALA A 48 8.57 -9.70 4.57
CA ALA A 48 8.62 -10.71 3.51
C ALA A 48 9.58 -10.27 2.37
N PRO A 49 9.98 -11.16 1.45
CA PRO A 49 10.86 -10.81 0.32
C PRO A 49 10.33 -9.67 -0.56
N GLY A 50 9.01 -9.63 -0.80
CA GLY A 50 8.30 -8.48 -1.34
C GLY A 50 8.01 -8.50 -2.85
N HIS A 51 8.21 -9.63 -3.55
CA HIS A 51 7.87 -9.72 -4.97
C HIS A 51 6.43 -10.20 -5.16
N PHE A 52 6.06 -11.28 -4.48
CA PHE A 52 4.72 -11.86 -4.52
C PHE A 52 4.11 -11.90 -3.11
N LEU A 53 3.94 -10.73 -2.49
CA LEU A 53 3.47 -10.59 -1.11
C LEU A 53 2.26 -11.47 -0.73
N PRO A 54 1.20 -11.60 -1.56
CA PRO A 54 0.08 -12.47 -1.22
C PRO A 54 0.45 -13.96 -1.13
N ALA A 55 1.46 -14.42 -1.87
CA ALA A 55 1.95 -15.80 -1.82
C ALA A 55 3.02 -16.01 -0.74
N GLU A 56 3.81 -14.97 -0.46
CA GLU A 56 4.91 -15.00 0.51
C GLU A 56 4.45 -14.83 1.96
N ALA A 57 3.41 -14.01 2.18
CA ALA A 57 2.88 -13.69 3.50
C ALA A 57 1.35 -13.49 3.49
N PRO A 58 0.57 -14.51 3.11
CA PRO A 58 -0.88 -14.40 2.91
C PRO A 58 -1.62 -13.90 4.16
N GLU A 59 -1.28 -14.41 5.35
CA GLU A 59 -1.93 -14.04 6.60
C GLU A 59 -1.68 -12.58 6.96
N ALA A 60 -0.46 -12.09 6.73
CA ALA A 60 -0.10 -10.71 7.00
C ALA A 60 -0.81 -9.75 6.03
N VAL A 61 -0.91 -10.12 4.75
CA VAL A 61 -1.67 -9.34 3.75
C VAL A 61 -3.16 -9.31 4.11
N ALA A 62 -3.73 -10.46 4.48
CA ALA A 62 -5.13 -10.55 4.91
C ALA A 62 -5.39 -9.69 6.17
N ALA A 63 -4.52 -9.78 7.18
CA ALA A 63 -4.62 -8.98 8.39
C ALA A 63 -4.53 -7.47 8.10
N ALA A 64 -3.64 -7.04 7.21
CA ALA A 64 -3.52 -5.65 6.80
C ALA A 64 -4.80 -5.13 6.13
N LEU A 65 -5.37 -5.92 5.20
CA LEU A 65 -6.59 -5.56 4.49
C LEU A 65 -7.80 -5.53 5.44
N SER A 66 -8.01 -6.58 6.23
CA SER A 66 -9.15 -6.65 7.17
C SER A 66 -9.04 -5.60 8.28
N GLY A 67 -7.83 -5.30 8.75
CA GLY A 67 -7.58 -4.25 9.71
C GLY A 67 -7.95 -2.87 9.16
N TRP A 68 -7.58 -2.60 7.90
CA TRP A 68 -7.92 -1.37 7.22
C TRP A 68 -9.42 -1.24 6.91
N LEU A 69 -10.09 -2.33 6.48
CA LEU A 69 -11.52 -2.30 6.21
C LEU A 69 -12.35 -1.95 7.46
N ARG A 70 -11.96 -2.48 8.63
CA ARG A 70 -12.63 -2.18 9.90
C ARG A 70 -12.59 -0.71 10.29
N THR A 71 -11.69 0.11 9.74
CA THR A 71 -11.66 1.56 10.01
C THR A 71 -12.78 2.33 9.30
N PHE A 72 -13.60 1.66 8.47
CA PHE A 72 -14.74 2.26 7.77
C PHE A 72 -16.10 1.77 8.29
N ASP A 73 -16.13 0.79 9.20
CA ASP A 73 -17.36 0.20 9.73
C ASP A 73 -17.90 0.95 10.98
N GLU A 74 -17.36 2.14 11.27
CA GLU A 74 -17.80 3.08 12.33
C GLU A 74 -18.51 4.31 11.72
#